data_AF-A0A6I1EA01-F1
#
_entry.id   AF-A0A6I1EA01-F1
#
_cell.length_a   1.000
_cell.length_b   1.000
_cell.length_c   1.000
_cell.angle_alpha   90.00
_cell.angle_beta   90.00
_cell.angle_gamma   90.00
#
_symmetry.space_group_name_H-M   'P 1'
#
loop_
_entity.id
_entity.type
_entity.pdbx_description
1 polymer ?
#
loop_
_entity_poly.entity_id
_entity_poly.type
_entity_poly.pdbx_seq_one_letter_code
_entity_poly.pdbx_strand_id
1 'polypeptide(L)'
;MKWVGLKFAKALRIPALILGLTSTAYAQDIPLMQENWLRYKVNGTDIPGLKHSISIRGPDGFWAFTEWRLRATELCFVTVTVNYYIPEIRDRSAVPANVLVKWDRMIENLITHEKKHGQNGFEAAKEVMANKCENAVEITKRWAEKDRLLDQKTRHGVLDGVFLE
;
A
#
# COMPACT_ATOMS: atom_id res chain seq x y z
N MET A 1 8.93 -18.63 89.82
CA MET A 1 7.71 -18.37 89.01
C MET A 1 8.16 -18.21 87.56
N LYS A 2 7.69 -19.11 86.69
CA LYS A 2 7.64 -19.14 85.20
C LYS A 2 8.82 -18.60 84.32
N TRP A 3 9.22 -19.50 83.41
CA TRP A 3 9.92 -19.32 82.12
C TRP A 3 9.32 -18.19 81.25
N VAL A 4 9.99 -17.60 80.24
CA VAL A 4 10.25 -18.07 78.84
C VAL A 4 11.22 -17.01 78.22
N GLY A 5 12.33 -17.27 77.53
CA GLY A 5 12.57 -18.04 76.31
C GLY A 5 12.46 -17.16 75.05
N LEU A 6 13.57 -16.75 74.43
CA LEU A 6 13.53 -16.14 73.08
C LEU A 6 14.42 -16.93 72.11
N LYS A 7 13.78 -17.47 71.08
CA LYS A 7 14.33 -18.39 70.08
C LYS A 7 15.02 -17.62 68.96
N PHE A 8 16.14 -18.17 68.49
CA PHE A 8 16.82 -17.77 67.27
C PHE A 8 15.91 -17.92 66.05
N ALA A 9 15.65 -16.82 65.33
CA ALA A 9 14.98 -16.85 64.04
C ALA A 9 15.98 -17.28 62.95
N LYS A 10 15.71 -18.41 62.30
CA LYS A 10 16.42 -18.86 61.10
C LYS A 10 16.03 -17.94 59.93
N ALA A 11 17.03 -17.32 59.30
CA ALA A 11 16.85 -16.57 58.06
C ALA A 11 16.46 -17.51 56.92
N LEU A 12 15.26 -17.28 56.36
CA LEU A 12 14.73 -18.01 55.22
C LEU A 12 15.37 -17.44 53.93
N ARG A 13 16.20 -18.23 53.23
CA ARG A 13 16.68 -17.88 51.89
C ARG A 13 15.58 -18.18 50.88
N ILE A 14 14.96 -17.13 50.35
CA ILE A 14 14.00 -17.22 49.24
C ILE A 14 14.82 -17.20 47.94
N PRO A 15 14.75 -18.23 47.06
CA PRO A 15 15.35 -18.15 45.75
C PRO A 15 14.52 -17.20 44.89
N ALA A 16 15.12 -16.08 44.49
CA ALA A 16 14.53 -15.16 43.52
C ALA A 16 14.51 -15.86 42.15
N LEU A 17 13.35 -16.41 41.80
CA LEU A 17 13.07 -16.92 40.46
C LEU A 17 12.92 -15.72 39.53
N ILE A 18 14.01 -15.34 38.84
CA ILE A 18 13.97 -14.34 37.77
C ILE A 18 13.23 -14.98 36.59
N LEU A 19 11.91 -14.77 36.53
CA LEU A 19 11.11 -15.01 35.35
C LEU A 19 11.57 -14.00 34.28
N GLY A 20 12.53 -14.42 33.45
CA GLY A 20 12.89 -13.70 32.24
C GLY A 20 11.68 -13.62 31.33
N LEU A 21 11.03 -12.46 31.31
CA LEU A 21 10.09 -12.07 30.27
C LEU A 21 10.88 -11.94 28.97
N THR A 22 11.04 -13.05 28.25
CA THR A 22 11.47 -13.02 26.87
C THR A 22 10.31 -12.43 26.08
N SER A 23 10.38 -11.13 25.82
CA SER A 23 9.55 -10.47 24.82
C SER A 23 9.84 -11.13 23.47
N THR A 24 9.07 -12.16 23.12
CA THR A 24 9.08 -12.69 21.76
C THR A 24 8.54 -11.58 20.88
N ALA A 25 9.44 -10.89 20.17
CA ALA A 25 9.05 -10.05 19.06
C ALA A 25 8.30 -10.97 18.09
N TYR A 26 6.98 -10.90 18.10
CA TYR A 26 6.15 -11.64 17.15
C TYR A 26 6.63 -11.23 15.76
N ALA A 27 7.04 -12.22 14.97
CA ALA A 27 7.26 -12.02 13.56
C ALA A 27 6.00 -11.36 12.99
N GLN A 28 6.17 -10.33 12.18
CA GLN A 28 5.03 -9.63 11.60
C GLN A 28 4.39 -10.58 10.59
N ASP A 29 3.17 -11.07 10.86
CA ASP A 29 2.51 -12.08 10.01
C ASP A 29 1.87 -11.49 8.74
N ILE A 30 1.88 -10.16 8.59
CA ILE A 30 1.28 -9.45 7.45
C ILE A 30 2.28 -8.40 6.93
N PRO A 31 2.47 -8.27 5.61
CA PRO A 31 3.37 -7.26 5.07
C PRO A 31 2.88 -5.85 5.41
N LEU A 32 3.81 -4.93 5.64
CA LEU A 32 3.48 -3.52 5.79
C LEU A 32 3.17 -2.94 4.40
N MET A 33 2.00 -2.31 4.23
CA MET A 33 1.66 -1.55 3.04
C MET A 33 1.78 -0.05 3.30
N GLN A 34 2.53 0.65 2.45
CA GLN A 34 2.67 2.11 2.46
C GLN A 34 2.13 2.67 1.16
N GLU A 35 1.05 3.45 1.23
CA GLU A 35 0.42 4.06 0.05
C GLU A 35 0.74 5.54 -0.06
N ASN A 36 1.16 5.99 -1.24
CA ASN A 36 1.41 7.38 -1.57
C ASN A 36 0.51 7.81 -2.73
N TRP A 37 -0.28 8.86 -2.51
CA TRP A 37 -1.15 9.46 -3.54
C TRP A 37 -0.50 10.72 -4.12
N LEU A 38 0.15 10.56 -5.27
CA LEU A 38 0.88 11.61 -5.98
C LEU A 38 -0.03 12.24 -7.04
N ARG A 39 -0.11 13.57 -7.03
CA ARG A 39 -0.99 14.30 -7.95
C ARG A 39 -0.19 15.11 -8.95
N TYR A 40 -0.47 14.91 -10.23
CA TYR A 40 0.10 15.74 -11.30
C TYR A 40 -0.96 16.71 -11.83
N LYS A 41 -0.56 17.98 -11.98
CA LYS A 41 -1.51 19.06 -12.29
C LYS A 41 -1.80 19.13 -13.79
N VAL A 42 -3.07 19.07 -14.17
CA VAL A 42 -3.56 19.25 -15.54
C VAL A 42 -4.26 20.59 -15.72
N ASN A 43 -4.30 21.08 -16.97
CA ASN A 43 -4.98 22.30 -17.37
C ASN A 43 -6.10 21.97 -18.38
N GLY A 44 -7.06 22.88 -18.53
CA GLY A 44 -8.18 22.74 -19.47
C GLY A 44 -9.47 23.16 -18.81
N THR A 45 -10.35 23.79 -19.60
CA THR A 45 -11.67 24.24 -19.16
C THR A 45 -12.79 23.40 -19.78
N ASP A 46 -12.45 22.45 -20.64
CA ASP A 46 -13.37 21.53 -21.30
C ASP A 46 -12.77 20.13 -21.40
N ILE A 47 -13.57 19.17 -21.89
CA ILE A 47 -13.16 17.77 -22.00
C ILE A 47 -11.97 17.58 -22.95
N PRO A 48 -11.96 18.14 -24.18
CA PRO A 48 -10.81 18.03 -25.08
C PRO A 48 -9.51 18.58 -24.47
N GLY A 49 -9.58 19.76 -23.84
CA GLY A 49 -8.43 20.39 -23.19
C GLY A 49 -7.89 19.56 -22.02
N LEU A 50 -8.78 19.00 -21.19
CA LEU A 50 -8.39 18.11 -20.09
C LEU A 50 -7.74 16.82 -20.60
N LYS A 51 -8.32 16.16 -21.62
CA LYS A 51 -7.74 14.95 -22.24
C LYS A 51 -6.37 15.23 -22.83
N HIS A 52 -6.23 16.34 -23.55
CA HIS A 52 -4.96 16.76 -24.12
C HIS A 52 -3.91 17.02 -23.02
N SER A 53 -4.27 17.74 -21.96
CA SER A 53 -3.36 17.98 -20.85
C SER A 53 -2.97 16.70 -20.11
N ILE A 54 -3.87 15.72 -19.97
CA ILE A 54 -3.53 14.41 -19.41
C ILE A 54 -2.51 13.71 -20.33
N SER A 55 -2.74 13.65 -21.64
CA SER A 55 -1.84 12.92 -22.56
C SER A 55 -0.41 13.46 -22.59
N ILE A 56 -0.20 14.74 -22.25
CA ILE A 56 1.12 15.37 -22.22
C ILE A 56 1.78 15.22 -20.84
N ARG A 57 1.00 15.32 -19.76
CA ARG A 57 1.52 15.44 -18.39
C ARG A 57 1.47 14.14 -17.60
N GLY A 58 0.72 13.17 -18.09
CA GLY A 58 0.58 11.86 -17.49
C GLY A 58 1.91 11.13 -17.44
N PRO A 59 2.19 10.38 -16.36
CA PRO A 59 3.40 9.56 -16.26
C PRO A 59 3.43 8.55 -17.40
N ASP A 60 4.54 8.51 -18.15
CA ASP A 60 4.73 7.62 -19.31
C ASP A 60 3.59 7.65 -20.35
N GLY A 61 2.86 8.77 -20.44
CA GLY A 61 1.73 8.96 -21.34
C GLY A 61 0.39 8.38 -20.86
N PHE A 62 0.33 7.82 -19.64
CA PHE A 62 -0.89 7.24 -19.07
C PHE A 62 -1.74 8.25 -18.32
N TRP A 63 -3.04 7.96 -18.21
CA TRP A 63 -3.99 8.82 -17.48
C TRP A 63 -3.83 8.69 -15.96
N ALA A 64 -3.50 7.51 -15.48
CA ALA A 64 -2.91 7.30 -14.16
C ALA A 64 -1.88 6.18 -14.27
N PHE A 65 -1.11 6.01 -13.20
CA PHE A 65 -0.13 4.96 -13.12
C PHE A 65 0.02 4.52 -11.67
N THR A 66 0.19 3.22 -11.47
CA THR A 66 0.51 2.64 -10.17
C THR A 66 1.87 1.96 -10.25
N GLU A 67 2.76 2.36 -9.36
CA GLU A 67 4.03 1.66 -9.15
C GLU A 67 4.01 1.03 -7.76
N TRP A 68 4.38 -0.25 -7.64
CA TRP A 68 4.63 -0.86 -6.35
C TRP A 68 6.03 -1.47 -6.29
N ARG A 69 6.64 -1.40 -5.10
CA ARG A 69 7.99 -1.92 -4.84
C ARG A 69 8.02 -2.70 -3.54
N LEU A 70 8.61 -3.89 -3.60
CA LEU A 70 8.83 -4.74 -2.43
C LEU A 70 10.21 -4.53 -1.84
N ARG A 71 10.28 -4.53 -0.51
CA ARG A 71 11.52 -4.59 0.26
C ARG A 71 11.36 -5.66 1.33
N ALA A 72 12.32 -6.56 1.41
CA ALA A 72 12.41 -7.57 2.46
C ALA A 72 13.68 -7.36 3.26
N THR A 73 13.62 -7.58 4.57
CA THR A 73 14.80 -7.64 5.44
C THR A 73 15.35 -9.07 5.51
N GLU A 74 16.52 -9.27 6.12
CA GLU A 74 17.08 -10.61 6.37
C GLU A 74 16.19 -11.47 7.27
N LEU A 75 15.37 -10.86 8.13
CA LEU A 75 14.39 -11.52 8.98
C LEU A 75 13.03 -11.69 8.30
N CYS A 76 12.95 -11.46 6.98
CA CYS A 76 11.74 -11.54 6.17
C CYS A 76 10.60 -10.61 6.60
N PHE A 77 10.92 -9.46 7.22
CA PHE A 77 9.96 -8.37 7.29
C PHE A 77 9.80 -7.75 5.91
N VAL A 78 8.62 -7.89 5.31
CA VAL A 78 8.31 -7.39 3.97
C VAL A 78 7.48 -6.12 4.06
N THR A 79 7.92 -5.10 3.33
CA THR A 79 7.19 -3.86 3.09
C THR A 79 6.91 -3.73 1.60
N VAL A 80 5.68 -3.35 1.26
CA VAL A 80 5.30 -2.88 -0.07
C VAL A 80 5.03 -1.38 -0.03
N THR A 81 5.72 -0.62 -0.87
CA THR A 81 5.39 0.78 -1.13
C THR A 81 4.62 0.85 -2.43
N VAL A 82 3.45 1.50 -2.42
CA VAL A 82 2.61 1.72 -3.60
C VAL A 82 2.47 3.22 -3.84
N ASN A 83 2.82 3.67 -5.04
CA ASN A 83 2.71 5.04 -5.51
C ASN A 83 1.62 5.12 -6.57
N TYR A 84 0.57 5.88 -6.30
CA TYR A 84 -0.51 6.15 -7.24
C TYR A 84 -0.34 7.56 -7.83
N TYR A 85 -0.20 7.66 -9.15
CA TYR A 85 -0.06 8.93 -9.87
C TYR A 85 -1.39 9.29 -10.51
N ILE A 86 -2.10 10.26 -9.94
CA ILE A 86 -3.47 10.62 -10.33
C ILE A 86 -3.53 12.07 -10.85
N PRO A 87 -4.26 12.35 -11.94
CA PRO A 87 -4.39 13.72 -12.44
C PRO A 87 -5.22 14.58 -11.50
N GLU A 88 -4.91 15.87 -11.47
CA GLU A 88 -5.65 16.85 -10.69
C GLU A 88 -5.78 18.16 -11.47
N ILE A 89 -7.01 18.65 -11.62
CA ILE A 89 -7.27 19.95 -12.26
C ILE A 89 -6.61 21.05 -11.44
N ARG A 90 -5.77 21.88 -12.08
CA ARG A 90 -5.08 23.00 -11.44
C ARG A 90 -6.04 24.07 -10.91
N ASP A 91 -7.02 24.45 -11.72
CA ASP A 91 -8.04 25.44 -11.37
C ASP A 91 -9.42 24.90 -11.70
N ARG A 92 -10.12 24.38 -10.69
CA ARG A 92 -11.47 23.84 -10.84
C ARG A 92 -12.50 24.93 -11.07
N SER A 93 -12.24 26.19 -10.68
CA SER A 93 -13.20 27.29 -10.82
C SER A 93 -13.39 27.72 -12.28
N ALA A 94 -12.38 27.50 -13.11
CA ALA A 94 -12.43 27.75 -14.54
C ALA A 94 -13.13 26.63 -15.35
N VAL A 95 -13.51 25.52 -14.71
CA VAL A 95 -14.12 24.36 -15.38
C VAL A 95 -15.64 24.36 -15.15
N PRO A 96 -16.46 24.27 -16.21
CA PRO A 96 -17.91 24.17 -16.08
C PRO A 96 -18.35 22.99 -15.21
N ALA A 97 -19.40 23.18 -14.42
CA ALA A 97 -19.89 22.17 -13.47
C ALA A 97 -20.24 20.85 -14.15
N ASN A 98 -20.82 20.89 -15.36
CA ASN A 98 -21.13 19.69 -16.13
C ASN A 98 -19.87 18.91 -16.56
N VAL A 99 -18.73 19.58 -16.76
CA VAL A 99 -17.45 18.91 -17.04
C VAL A 99 -16.85 18.34 -15.75
N LEU A 100 -16.94 19.08 -14.64
CA LEU A 100 -16.45 18.63 -13.33
C LEU A 100 -17.13 17.33 -12.86
N VAL A 101 -18.44 17.19 -13.04
CA VAL A 101 -19.16 15.94 -12.69
C VAL A 101 -18.57 14.73 -13.42
N LYS A 102 -18.25 14.89 -14.71
CA LYS A 102 -17.70 13.80 -15.52
C LYS A 102 -16.24 13.53 -15.18
N TRP A 103 -15.49 14.59 -14.89
CA TRP A 103 -14.12 14.49 -14.37
C TRP A 103 -14.08 13.70 -13.05
N ASP A 104 -14.90 14.07 -12.08
CA ASP A 104 -14.91 13.46 -10.76
C ASP A 104 -15.28 11.97 -10.84
N ARG A 105 -16.28 11.62 -11.67
CA ARG A 105 -16.61 10.21 -11.98
C ARG A 105 -15.44 9.46 -12.61
N MET A 106 -14.75 10.07 -13.57
CA MET A 106 -13.58 9.46 -14.20
C MET A 106 -12.45 9.24 -13.20
N ILE A 107 -12.16 10.21 -12.31
CA ILE A 107 -11.15 10.09 -11.25
C ILE A 107 -11.52 8.99 -10.25
N GLU A 108 -12.78 8.86 -9.86
CA GLU A 108 -13.23 7.79 -8.96
C GLU A 108 -12.99 6.40 -9.56
N ASN A 109 -13.36 6.22 -10.83
CA ASN A 109 -13.13 4.97 -11.56
C ASN A 109 -11.64 4.70 -11.74
N LEU A 110 -10.85 5.75 -12.03
CA LEU A 110 -9.40 5.66 -12.19
C LEU A 110 -8.74 5.22 -10.88
N ILE A 111 -9.07 5.85 -9.75
CA ILE A 111 -8.60 5.45 -8.41
C ILE A 111 -8.96 4.00 -8.11
N THR A 112 -10.18 3.58 -8.44
CA THR A 112 -10.63 2.20 -8.23
C THR A 112 -9.85 1.21 -9.07
N HIS A 113 -9.53 1.56 -10.32
CA HIS A 113 -8.69 0.76 -11.20
C HIS A 113 -7.25 0.66 -10.67
N GLU A 114 -6.62 1.81 -10.35
CA GLU A 114 -5.26 1.87 -9.82
C GLU A 114 -5.09 1.09 -8.51
N LYS A 115 -6.09 1.11 -7.61
CA LYS A 115 -6.07 0.29 -6.38
C LYS A 115 -5.97 -1.20 -6.64
N LYS A 116 -6.46 -1.70 -7.78
CA LYS A 116 -6.32 -3.13 -8.14
C LYS A 116 -4.85 -3.48 -8.42
N HIS A 117 -4.09 -2.57 -9.03
CA HIS A 117 -2.64 -2.72 -9.19
C HIS A 117 -1.90 -2.67 -7.84
N GLY A 118 -2.29 -1.74 -6.97
CA GLY A 118 -1.76 -1.69 -5.60
C GLY A 118 -2.03 -2.97 -4.81
N GLN A 119 -3.22 -3.57 -4.97
CA GLN A 119 -3.56 -4.85 -4.36
C GLN A 119 -2.69 -5.99 -4.88
N ASN A 120 -2.34 -6.01 -6.17
CA ASN A 120 -1.40 -7.01 -6.71
C ASN A 120 -0.03 -6.90 -6.04
N GLY A 121 0.48 -5.69 -5.80
CA GLY A 121 1.72 -5.48 -5.04
C GLY A 121 1.62 -5.99 -3.58
N PHE A 122 0.48 -5.78 -2.93
CA PHE A 122 0.24 -6.30 -1.58
C PHE A 122 0.15 -7.82 -1.52
N GLU A 123 -0.54 -8.45 -2.47
CA GLU A 123 -0.61 -9.90 -2.57
C GLU A 123 0.75 -10.51 -2.93
N ALA A 124 1.55 -9.83 -3.75
CA ALA A 124 2.95 -10.21 -3.97
C ALA A 124 3.74 -10.21 -2.67
N ALA A 125 3.61 -9.17 -1.84
CA ALA A 125 4.26 -9.10 -0.54
C ALA A 125 3.86 -10.26 0.38
N LYS A 126 2.57 -10.61 0.41
CA LYS A 126 2.04 -11.74 1.19
C LYS A 126 2.63 -13.06 0.72
N GLU A 127 2.70 -13.28 -0.59
CA GLU A 127 3.27 -14.50 -1.16
C GLU A 127 4.78 -14.61 -0.89
N VAL A 128 5.52 -13.50 -0.97
CA VAL A 128 6.94 -13.45 -0.58
C VAL A 128 7.12 -13.85 0.88
N MET A 129 6.32 -13.31 1.80
CA MET A 129 6.38 -13.67 3.22
C MET A 129 6.02 -15.14 3.46
N ALA A 130 4.96 -15.63 2.82
CA ALA A 130 4.53 -17.03 2.91
C ALA A 130 5.62 -17.98 2.40
N ASN A 131 6.39 -17.55 1.40
CA ASN A 131 7.53 -18.29 0.88
C ASN A 131 8.85 -17.97 1.63
N LYS A 132 8.79 -17.45 2.85
CA LYS A 132 9.96 -17.14 3.70
C LYS A 132 11.00 -16.27 3.00
N CYS A 133 10.54 -15.35 2.15
CA CYS A 133 11.35 -14.45 1.33
C CYS A 133 12.24 -15.13 0.27
N GLU A 134 12.09 -16.44 0.06
CA GLU A 134 12.71 -17.14 -1.04
C GLU A 134 11.99 -16.80 -2.36
N ASN A 135 12.73 -16.79 -3.48
CA ASN A 135 12.19 -16.53 -4.83
C ASN A 135 11.41 -15.20 -4.97
N ALA A 136 11.74 -14.19 -4.17
CA ALA A 136 11.01 -12.92 -4.15
C ALA A 136 10.95 -12.25 -5.53
N VAL A 137 12.01 -12.39 -6.34
CA VAL A 137 12.09 -11.84 -7.70
C VAL A 137 11.07 -12.52 -8.62
N GLU A 138 10.99 -13.83 -8.61
CA GLU A 138 10.07 -14.62 -9.42
C GLU A 138 8.62 -14.36 -9.03
N ILE A 139 8.34 -14.28 -7.73
CA ILE A 139 7.02 -13.91 -7.19
C ILE A 139 6.64 -12.51 -7.70
N THR A 140 7.54 -11.54 -7.54
CA THR A 140 7.34 -10.15 -8.01
C THR A 140 7.01 -10.11 -9.51
N LYS A 141 7.77 -10.83 -10.34
CA LYS A 141 7.52 -10.90 -11.80
C LYS A 141 6.16 -11.48 -12.14
N ARG A 142 5.70 -12.53 -11.43
CA ARG A 142 4.37 -13.11 -11.64
C ARG A 142 3.25 -12.11 -11.34
N TRP A 143 3.38 -11.35 -10.26
CA TRP A 143 2.39 -10.33 -9.90
C TRP A 143 2.44 -9.11 -10.82
N ALA A 144 3.61 -8.72 -11.32
CA ALA A 144 3.71 -7.71 -12.36
C ALA A 144 3.01 -8.14 -13.67
N GLU A 145 3.05 -9.43 -14.02
CA GLU A 145 2.26 -9.94 -15.14
C GLU A 145 0.75 -9.89 -14.86
N LYS A 146 0.31 -10.04 -13.60
CA LYS A 146 -1.10 -9.83 -13.23
C LYS A 146 -1.56 -8.40 -13.47
N ASP A 147 -0.70 -7.40 -13.26
CA ASP A 147 -0.98 -6.01 -13.62
C ASP A 147 -1.19 -5.86 -15.12
N ARG A 148 -0.27 -6.39 -15.93
CA ARG A 148 -0.41 -6.39 -17.40
C ARG A 148 -1.71 -7.04 -17.88
N LEU A 149 -2.07 -8.18 -17.29
CA LEU A 149 -3.29 -8.90 -17.64
C LEU A 149 -4.55 -8.14 -17.19
N LEU A 150 -4.50 -7.46 -16.04
CA LEU A 150 -5.57 -6.58 -15.57
C LEU A 150 -5.79 -5.42 -16.55
N ASP A 151 -4.73 -4.75 -16.95
CA ASP A 151 -4.75 -3.68 -17.96
C ASP A 151 -5.35 -4.18 -19.27
N GLN A 152 -4.86 -5.31 -19.79
CA GLN A 152 -5.36 -5.89 -21.03
C GLN A 152 -6.85 -6.23 -20.92
N LYS A 153 -7.27 -6.87 -19.81
CA LYS A 153 -8.65 -7.28 -19.58
C LYS A 153 -9.61 -6.10 -19.49
N THR A 154 -9.18 -5.02 -18.84
CA THR A 154 -10.01 -3.82 -18.60
C THR A 154 -9.85 -2.76 -19.68
N ARG A 155 -8.96 -2.99 -20.65
CA ARG A 155 -8.51 -1.99 -21.64
C ARG A 155 -7.99 -0.73 -20.95
N HIS A 156 -7.05 -0.89 -20.03
CA HIS A 156 -6.49 0.19 -19.21
C HIS A 156 -7.57 0.95 -18.44
N GLY A 157 -8.44 0.21 -17.75
CA GLY A 157 -9.53 0.77 -16.95
C GLY A 157 -10.74 1.28 -17.73
N VAL A 158 -10.71 1.33 -19.06
CA VAL A 158 -11.87 1.79 -19.86
C VAL A 158 -13.14 0.98 -19.56
N LEU A 159 -13.01 -0.36 -19.43
CA LEU A 159 -14.12 -1.23 -19.06
C LEU A 159 -14.50 -1.14 -17.58
N ASP A 160 -13.66 -0.54 -16.74
CA ASP A 160 -13.97 -0.16 -15.36
C ASP A 160 -14.63 1.24 -15.28
N GLY A 161 -14.90 1.88 -16.41
CA GLY A 161 -15.52 3.20 -16.48
C GLY A 161 -14.55 4.37 -16.51
N VAL A 162 -13.27 4.13 -16.74
CA VAL A 162 -12.26 5.18 -16.91
C VAL A 162 -12.40 5.81 -18.30
N PHE A 163 -13.27 6.81 -18.42
CA PHE A 163 -13.42 7.61 -19.62
C PHE A 163 -13.88 9.03 -19.29
N LEU A 164 -13.50 9.99 -20.14
CA LEU A 164 -13.90 11.39 -20.07
C LEU A 164 -14.57 11.78 -21.39
N GLU A 165 -15.89 11.98 -21.35
CA GLU A 165 -16.80 12.21 -22.49
C GLU A 165 -17.88 13.20 -22.12
#